data_AF-A0A7C3GPT1-F1
#
_entry.id   AF-A0A7C3GPT1-F1
#
_cell.length_a   1.000
_cell.length_b   1.000
_cell.length_c   1.000
_cell.angle_alpha   90.00
_cell.angle_beta   90.00
_cell.angle_gamma   90.00
#
_symmetry.space_group_name_H-M   'P 1'
#
loop_
_entity.id
_entity.type
_entity.pdbx_description
1 polymer ?
#
loop_
_entity_poly.entity_id
_entity_poly.type
_entity_poly.pdbx_seq_one_letter_code
_entity_poly.pdbx_strand_id
1 'polypeptide(L)' 'MVTVAVDAMGGDYAPRHEVAGAVEAVRSYDLQVILVGREDVLREELARHGDVSALPIEIVHASERIT' A
#
# COMPACT_ATOMS: atom_id res chain seq x y z
N MET A 1 11.45 12.86 7.74
CA MET A 1 10.53 11.78 7.33
C MET A 1 10.68 11.55 5.84
N VAL A 2 10.96 10.32 5.42
CA VAL A 2 11.09 9.93 4.01
C VAL A 2 9.73 9.42 3.51
N THR A 3 9.38 9.74 2.27
CA THR A 3 8.15 9.24 1.62
C THR A 3 8.54 8.27 0.52
N VAL A 4 7.93 7.08 0.52
CA VAL A 4 8.19 6.03 -0.47
C VAL A 4 6.90 5.74 -1.24
N ALA A 5 6.92 5.92 -2.55
CA ALA A 5 5.85 5.46 -3.42
C ALA A 5 6.08 4.00 -3.83
N VAL A 6 5.04 3.18 -3.72
CA VAL A 6 5.05 1.75 -4.04
C VAL A 6 3.98 1.48 -5.09
N ASP A 7 4.38 0.90 -6.24
CA ASP A 7 3.43 0.29 -7.17
C ASP A 7 2.85 -0.95 -6.50
N ALA A 8 1.59 -0.86 -6.10
CA ALA A 8 0.92 -1.91 -5.37
C ALA A 8 0.18 -2.89 -6.30
N MET A 9 0.31 -2.74 -7.62
CA MET A 9 -0.37 -3.57 -8.62
C MET A 9 0.59 -4.45 -9.42
N GLY A 10 1.90 -4.34 -9.17
CA GLY A 10 2.93 -5.07 -9.88
C GLY A 10 3.24 -6.44 -9.26
N GLY A 11 3.20 -7.50 -10.08
CA GLY A 11 3.59 -8.86 -9.68
C GLY A 11 2.42 -9.84 -9.62
N ASP A 12 2.75 -11.14 -9.64
CA ASP A 12 1.78 -12.23 -9.76
C ASP A 12 0.81 -12.33 -8.56
N TYR A 13 1.22 -11.79 -7.41
CA TYR A 13 0.49 -11.85 -6.15
C TYR A 13 0.08 -10.47 -5.62
N ALA A 14 0.20 -9.42 -6.45
CA ALA A 14 -0.21 -8.08 -6.07
C ALA A 14 -1.73 -8.01 -5.81
N PRO A 15 -2.18 -7.20 -4.83
CA PRO A 15 -1.40 -6.26 -4.01
C PRO A 15 -0.89 -6.83 -2.67
N ARG A 16 -0.96 -8.16 -2.47
CA ARG A 16 -0.88 -8.76 -1.13
C ARG A 16 0.46 -8.49 -0.44
N HIS A 17 1.57 -8.69 -1.14
CA HIS A 17 2.90 -8.58 -0.54
C HIS A 17 3.35 -7.12 -0.40
N GLU A 18 2.92 -6.28 -1.34
CA GLU A 18 3.20 -4.85 -1.41
C GLU A 18 2.52 -4.14 -0.24
N VAL A 19 1.23 -4.45 -0.01
CA VAL A 19 0.46 -3.91 1.12
C VAL A 19 1.01 -4.41 2.45
N ALA A 20 1.30 -5.72 2.57
CA ALA A 20 1.87 -6.28 3.79
C ALA A 20 3.23 -5.65 4.14
N GLY A 21 4.10 -5.50 3.14
CA GLY A 21 5.40 -4.86 3.30
C GLY A 21 5.28 -3.38 3.68
N ALA A 22 4.35 -2.65 3.06
CA ALA A 22 4.09 -1.25 3.40
C ALA A 22 3.64 -1.08 4.86
N VAL A 23 2.71 -1.91 5.33
CA VAL A 23 2.21 -1.89 6.71
C VAL A 23 3.33 -2.20 7.70
N GLU A 24 4.14 -3.21 7.45
CA GLU A 24 5.27 -3.56 8.31
C GLU A 24 6.35 -2.45 8.31
N ALA A 25 6.59 -1.81 7.17
CA ALA A 25 7.57 -0.74 7.03
C ALA A 25 7.18 0.50 7.86
N VAL A 26 5.93 0.99 7.74
CA VAL A 26 5.47 2.16 8.50
C VAL A 26 5.37 1.91 10.01
N ARG A 27 5.26 0.64 10.43
CA ARG A 27 5.30 0.25 11.85
C ARG A 27 6.73 0.20 12.40
N SER A 28 7.71 -0.08 11.54
CA SER A 28 9.10 -0.31 11.94
C SER A 28 10.00 0.92 11.78
N TYR A 29 9.62 1.84 10.90
CA TYR A 29 10.45 2.98 10.49
C TYR A 29 9.65 4.29 10.49
N ASP A 30 10.35 5.40 10.71
CA ASP A 30 9.80 6.76 10.58
C ASP A 30 9.72 7.19 9.11
N LEU A 31 8.76 6.61 8.38
CA LEU A 31 8.50 6.88 6.97
C LEU A 31 7.00 6.89 6.66
N GLN A 32 6.66 7.48 5.52
CA GLN A 32 5.34 7.43 4.93
C GLN A 32 5.37 6.55 3.67
N VAL A 33 4.32 5.75 3.46
CA VAL A 33 4.14 4.97 2.22
C VAL A 33 2.96 5.50 1.43
N ILE A 34 3.15 5.67 0.12
CA ILE A 34 2.08 5.93 -0.84
C ILE A 34 1.89 4.67 -1.67
N LEU A 35 0.74 4.02 -1.53
CA LEU A 35 0.34 2.88 -2.34
C LEU A 35 -0.35 3.39 -3.61
N VAL A 36 0.22 3.10 -4.77
CA VAL A 36 -0.33 3.48 -6.08
C VAL A 36 -1.03 2.28 -6.69
N GLY A 37 -2.32 2.42 -7.01
CA GLY A 37 -3.08 1.32 -7.59
C GLY A 37 -4.59 1.50 -7.56
N ARG A 38 -5.31 0.40 -7.78
CA ARG A 38 -6.78 0.37 -7.72
C ARG A 38 -7.25 0.56 -6.28
N GLU A 39 -7.91 1.67 -5.99
CA GLU A 39 -8.22 2.07 -4.61
C GLU A 39 -9.14 1.08 -3.90
N ASP A 40 -10.14 0.55 -4.60
CA ASP A 40 -11.05 -0.49 -4.10
C ASP A 40 -10.28 -1.74 -3.62
N VAL A 41 -9.37 -2.21 -4.46
CA VAL A 41 -8.55 -3.41 -4.20
C VAL A 41 -7.56 -3.16 -3.06
N LEU A 42 -6.93 -1.98 -3.01
CA LEU A 42 -5.98 -1.64 -1.95
C LEU A 42 -6.65 -1.44 -0.59
N ARG A 43 -7.84 -0.82 -0.56
CA ARG A 43 -8.60 -0.66 0.69
C ARG A 43 -9.06 -2.02 1.24
N GLU A 44 -9.48 -2.92 0.37
CA GLU A 44 -9.87 -4.28 0.77
C GLU A 44 -8.68 -5.04 1.37
N GLU A 45 -7.49 -4.99 0.73
CA GLU A 45 -6.32 -5.68 1.28
C GLU A 45 -5.84 -5.05 2.58
N LEU A 46 -5.79 -3.72 2.69
CA LEU A 46 -5.41 -3.02 3.92
C LEU A 46 -6.30 -3.38 5.11
N ALA A 47 -7.60 -3.58 4.89
CA ALA A 47 -8.54 -3.99 5.96
C ALA A 47 -8.18 -5.34 6.60
N ARG A 48 -7.37 -6.17 5.92
CA ARG A 48 -6.92 -7.48 6.42
C ARG A 48 -5.77 -7.35 7.44
N HIS A 49 -5.16 -6.17 7.57
CA HIS A 49 -4.05 -5.89 8.47
C HIS A 49 -4.45 -5.25 9.81
N GLY A 50 -5.77 -5.20 10.09
CA GLY A 50 -6.34 -4.62 11.31
C GLY A 50 -6.60 -3.12 11.18
N ASP A 51 -6.51 -2.39 12.30
CA ASP A 51 -6.64 -0.93 12.27
C ASP A 51 -5.37 -0.29 11.68
N VAL A 52 -5.52 0.25 10.49
CA VAL A 52 -4.46 0.96 9.75
C VAL A 52 -4.74 2.47 9.64
N SER A 53 -5.81 2.97 10.27
CA SER A 53 -6.26 4.36 10.12
C SER A 53 -5.26 5.39 10.67
N ALA A 54 -4.45 5.00 11.66
CA ALA A 54 -3.41 5.83 12.25
C ALA A 54 -2.03 5.63 11.59
N LEU A 55 -1.90 4.73 10.61
CA LEU A 55 -0.63 4.50 9.94
C LEU A 55 -0.39 5.57 8.86
N PRO A 56 0.85 6.02 8.64
CA PRO A 56 1.20 6.97 7.59
C PRO A 56 1.21 6.28 6.21
N ILE A 57 0.04 5.80 5.79
CA ILE A 57 -0.23 5.17 4.49
C ILE A 57 -1.26 6.00 3.74
N GLU A 58 -0.91 6.39 2.52
CA GLU A 58 -1.79 7.08 1.59
C GLU A 58 -2.06 6.18 0.38
N ILE A 59 -3.29 6.23 -0.16
CA ILE A 59 -3.62 5.56 -1.43
C ILE A 59 -3.76 6.63 -2.51
N VAL A 60 -3.05 6.43 -3.62
CA VAL A 60 -3.25 7.19 -4.85
C VAL A 60 -3.89 6.27 -5.88
N HIS A 61 -5.10 6.62 -6.32
CA HIS A 61 -5.81 5.82 -7.30
C HIS A 61 -5.12 5.87 -8.67
N ALA A 62 -4.81 4.69 -9.22
CA ALA A 62 -4.43 4.48 -10.60
C ALA A 62 -5.44 3.54 -11.27
N SER A 63 -6.06 4.01 -12.35
CA SER A 63 -7.11 3.28 -13.08
C SER A 63 -6.55 2.24 -14.06
N GLU A 64 -5.29 2.41 -14.47
CA GLU A 64 -4.62 1.57 -15.47
C GLU A 64 -3.46 0.80 -14.82
N ARG A 65 -3.24 -0.42 -15.31
CA ARG A 65 -2.03 -1.21 -15.05
C ARG A 65 -1.47 -1.69 -16.38
N ILE A 66 -0.16 -1.85 -16.48
CA ILE A 66 0.48 -2.43 -17.66
C ILE A 66 0.58 -3.94 -17.43
N THR A 67 0.00 -4.74 -18.32
CA THR A 67 0.00 -6.23 -18.31
C THR A 67 0.55 -6.77 -19.61
#